data_AF-A0A094LBL5-F1
#
_entry.id   AF-A0A094LBL5-F1
#
_cell.length_a   1.000
_cell.length_b   1.000
_cell.length_c   1.000
_cell.angle_alpha   90.00
_cell.angle_beta   90.00
_cell.angle_gamma   90.00
#
_symmetry.space_group_name_H-M   'P 1'
#
loop_
_entity.id
_entity.type
_entity.pdbx_description
1 polymer ?
#
loop_
_entity_poly.entity_id
_entity_poly.type
_entity_poly.pdbx_seq_one_letter_code
_entity_poly.pdbx_strand_id
1 'polypeptide(L)'
;RVVVGHNVAFDRAFIKEQYLIQGSRVRFLDTMSMHMAISGLTGFQRSLWMAAKHGKRKGLQQVKQHIKKTRSKMEGPAVSKGAEPLAVAGEPLEKEARELFVKGTMADIRNHFQDLMSYCARDVQATHEVFQEQLPLFMERCPHPVTFAGMLEMGVSYLPVNGNWKRYLDDAQGIYEELQKEMKKSLMNLANAACQLLHEDRYKDDPWLWDLEWDTQVFKQKKNPGKKKKKKEDQDGNSKAPAEAVGSDGSAWEWQEVPLAPPAPGPPREDEELKAPASRVRLDSLKETVALQPKRLQHLPGHPGLISLQMRVTPKLMRLAWDGFPLHYSEKHGWGYLVPGRQDNLLAAPSEAEGPPCPHRVIEYLYRQHCLDKGKEQPPGLEAAVEDELLVMDGSTMWQKGEEGREEVDMEEKMGKADQTLVQEEADELWKPAEAKSQPSYHHGNGPYNDVNIPGCWFFKLPHKATLTPLWLLKDGNDNNVGSPFAKDFLPQMEDGTLRAAVGRTHGTRALEINKMISFWRNAHKRISSQMVVWLKKGELPRVVTRHPDYNEEDDYGAILPQVVTAGTITRRAVEPTWLTASNARADRVGSELKAMVQVPPGYSLVGADVDSQELWIAAVLGEAHFAGMHG
;
A
#
# COMPACT_ATOMS: atom_id res chain seq x y z
N ARG A 1 28.79 -29.79 0.90
CA ARG A 1 29.62 -28.65 0.44
C ARG A 1 28.96 -27.38 0.92
N VAL A 2 29.70 -26.35 1.33
CA VAL A 2 29.12 -25.05 1.73
C VAL A 2 29.57 -23.99 0.73
N VAL A 3 28.64 -23.14 0.30
CA VAL A 3 28.89 -21.93 -0.48
C VAL A 3 28.64 -20.75 0.45
N VAL A 4 29.62 -19.85 0.56
CA VAL A 4 29.52 -18.62 1.35
C VAL A 4 29.35 -17.46 0.39
N GLY A 5 28.45 -16.52 0.71
CA GLY A 5 28.24 -15.30 -0.07
C GLY A 5 27.64 -14.19 0.78
N HIS A 6 27.52 -12.99 0.20
CA HIS A 6 26.84 -11.85 0.83
C HIS A 6 25.48 -11.64 0.16
N ASN A 7 24.38 -11.77 0.93
CA ASN A 7 23.02 -11.90 0.38
C ASN A 7 22.87 -13.10 -0.59
N VAL A 8 23.56 -14.21 -0.27
CA VAL A 8 23.74 -15.41 -1.13
C VAL A 8 22.43 -16.05 -1.62
N ALA A 9 21.29 -15.77 -0.97
CA ALA A 9 19.98 -16.25 -1.39
C ALA A 9 19.55 -15.66 -2.76
N PHE A 10 20.05 -14.48 -3.13
CA PHE A 10 19.90 -13.91 -4.47
C PHE A 10 20.65 -14.76 -5.51
N ASP A 11 21.94 -15.02 -5.29
CA ASP A 11 22.78 -15.79 -6.21
C ASP A 11 22.30 -17.24 -6.34
N ARG A 12 21.88 -17.84 -5.22
CA ARG A 12 21.27 -19.18 -5.17
C ARG A 12 20.11 -19.32 -6.16
N ALA A 13 19.30 -18.27 -6.33
CA ALA A 13 18.18 -18.30 -7.27
C ALA A 13 18.64 -18.50 -8.72
N PHE A 14 19.87 -18.11 -9.09
CA PHE A 14 20.40 -18.30 -10.44
C PHE A 14 21.12 -19.66 -10.63
N ILE A 15 21.17 -20.52 -9.62
CA ILE A 15 21.81 -21.85 -9.69
C ILE A 15 20.76 -22.91 -10.04
N LYS A 16 20.76 -23.37 -11.30
CA LYS A 16 19.76 -24.30 -11.83
C LYS A 16 19.67 -25.61 -11.03
N GLU A 17 20.78 -26.12 -10.53
CA GLU A 17 20.86 -27.37 -9.76
C GLU A 17 20.06 -27.30 -8.44
N GLN A 18 19.76 -26.11 -7.93
CA GLN A 18 18.95 -25.92 -6.73
C GLN A 18 17.44 -26.06 -6.98
N TYR A 19 16.99 -26.04 -8.24
CA TYR A 19 15.58 -26.25 -8.62
C TYR A 19 15.22 -27.74 -8.77
N LEU A 20 16.20 -28.64 -8.79
CA LEU A 20 15.96 -30.08 -8.90
C LEU A 20 15.30 -30.63 -7.61
N ILE A 21 14.19 -31.36 -7.76
CA ILE A 21 13.36 -31.88 -6.65
C ILE A 21 14.15 -32.79 -5.69
N GLN A 22 15.17 -33.50 -6.19
CA GLN A 22 16.04 -34.35 -5.35
C GLN A 22 16.94 -33.54 -4.40
N GLY A 23 17.03 -32.22 -4.60
CA GLY A 23 17.88 -31.30 -3.86
C GLY A 23 19.37 -31.46 -4.18
N SER A 24 20.16 -30.48 -3.75
CA SER A 24 21.62 -30.57 -3.79
C SER A 24 22.19 -30.83 -2.39
N ARG A 25 23.38 -31.46 -2.33
CA ARG A 25 24.19 -31.54 -1.10
C ARG A 25 25.03 -30.27 -0.85
N VAL A 26 24.59 -29.15 -1.43
CA VAL A 26 25.15 -27.82 -1.18
C VAL A 26 24.29 -27.16 -0.09
N ARG A 27 24.95 -26.38 0.78
CA ARG A 27 24.32 -25.48 1.73
C ARG A 27 24.89 -24.09 1.52
N PHE A 28 24.09 -23.07 1.84
CA PHE A 28 24.44 -21.68 1.62
C PHE A 28 24.55 -20.97 2.96
N LEU A 29 25.60 -20.16 3.13
CA LEU A 29 25.84 -19.37 4.31
C LEU A 29 25.98 -17.89 3.92
N ASP A 30 25.22 -17.05 4.59
CA ASP A 30 25.07 -15.63 4.26
C ASP A 30 25.80 -14.74 5.27
N THR A 31 26.84 -14.03 4.83
CA THR A 31 27.57 -13.08 5.67
C THR A 31 26.70 -11.88 6.08
N MET A 32 25.67 -11.52 5.29
CA MET A 32 24.73 -10.47 5.69
C MET A 32 23.90 -10.90 6.91
N SER A 33 23.39 -12.14 6.91
CA SER A 33 22.70 -12.75 8.05
C SER A 33 23.61 -12.91 9.27
N MET A 34 24.87 -13.32 9.09
CA MET A 34 25.84 -13.42 10.19
C MET A 34 26.10 -12.04 10.82
N HIS A 35 26.35 -11.01 10.01
CA HIS A 35 26.49 -9.63 10.49
C HIS A 35 25.25 -9.13 11.26
N MET A 36 24.03 -9.43 10.80
CA MET A 36 22.80 -9.11 11.54
C MET A 36 22.69 -9.85 12.88
N ALA A 37 23.17 -11.09 12.98
CA ALA A 37 23.15 -11.88 14.20
C ALA A 37 24.21 -11.47 15.24
N ILE A 38 25.33 -10.86 14.79
CA ILE A 38 26.42 -10.32 15.61
C ILE A 38 26.12 -8.87 16.03
N SER A 39 25.92 -7.98 15.07
CA SER A 39 25.92 -6.51 15.22
C SER A 39 24.71 -5.83 14.54
N GLY A 40 23.58 -6.53 14.46
CA GLY A 40 22.33 -5.97 13.92
C GLY A 40 21.80 -4.78 14.72
N LEU A 41 21.24 -3.79 14.00
CA LEU A 41 20.56 -2.62 14.59
C LEU A 41 19.03 -2.75 14.46
N THR A 42 18.29 -2.31 15.49
CA THR A 42 16.83 -2.12 15.41
C THR A 42 16.44 -1.19 14.27
N GLY A 43 15.20 -1.31 13.76
CA GLY A 43 14.68 -0.40 12.73
C GLY A 43 14.73 1.08 13.15
N PHE A 44 14.47 1.36 14.42
CA PHE A 44 14.60 2.70 15.00
C PHE A 44 16.06 3.15 15.03
N GLN A 45 16.97 2.41 15.69
CA GLN A 45 18.40 2.76 15.73
C GLN A 45 19.01 2.91 14.33
N ARG A 46 18.63 2.08 13.36
CA ARG A 46 19.08 2.16 11.97
C ARG A 46 18.62 3.47 11.31
N SER A 47 17.36 3.85 11.48
CA SER A 47 16.83 5.14 11.00
C SER A 47 17.57 6.33 11.63
N LEU A 48 17.80 6.27 12.95
CA LEU A 48 18.54 7.29 13.70
C LEU A 48 20.01 7.41 13.25
N TRP A 49 20.69 6.27 13.06
CA TRP A 49 22.08 6.20 12.59
C TRP A 49 22.22 6.72 11.16
N MET A 50 21.31 6.33 10.26
CA MET A 50 21.28 6.87 8.89
C MET A 50 21.03 8.38 8.88
N ALA A 51 20.12 8.90 9.71
CA ALA A 51 19.88 10.33 9.83
C ALA A 51 21.09 11.12 10.37
N ALA A 52 21.82 10.53 11.32
CA ALA A 52 23.07 11.09 11.84
C ALA A 52 24.19 11.07 10.78
N LYS A 53 24.38 9.95 10.07
CA LYS A 53 25.40 9.78 9.02
C LYS A 53 25.19 10.72 7.82
N HIS A 54 23.94 11.03 7.48
CA HIS A 54 23.60 12.00 6.41
C HIS A 54 23.48 13.45 6.92
N GLY A 55 24.07 13.80 8.06
CA GLY A 55 24.29 15.19 8.48
C GLY A 55 23.04 15.98 8.91
N LYS A 56 21.86 15.36 9.04
CA LYS A 56 20.63 16.06 9.45
C LYS A 56 20.65 16.38 10.94
N ARG A 57 21.29 17.51 11.31
CA ARG A 57 21.50 17.99 12.69
C ARG A 57 20.27 17.92 13.62
N LYS A 58 19.04 18.13 13.10
CA LYS A 58 17.80 18.04 13.89
C LYS A 58 17.53 16.62 14.43
N GLY A 59 17.78 15.58 13.64
CA GLY A 59 17.66 14.19 14.11
C GLY A 59 18.67 13.88 15.21
N LEU A 60 19.91 14.37 15.07
CA LEU A 60 20.99 14.14 16.03
C LEU A 60 20.66 14.63 17.46
N GLN A 61 19.84 15.67 17.62
CA GLN A 61 19.42 16.18 18.94
C GLN A 61 18.38 15.27 19.59
N GLN A 62 17.34 14.85 18.86
CA GLN A 62 16.34 13.89 19.34
C GLN A 62 17.00 12.54 19.70
N VAL A 63 17.96 12.08 18.88
CA VAL A 63 18.79 10.90 19.14
C VAL A 63 19.57 11.04 20.44
N LYS A 64 20.30 12.16 20.63
CA LYS A 64 21.10 12.39 21.85
C LYS A 64 20.23 12.50 23.10
N GLN A 65 19.02 13.06 23.01
CA GLN A 65 18.06 13.11 24.11
C GLN A 65 17.53 11.72 24.45
N HIS A 66 17.13 10.92 23.45
CA HIS A 66 16.65 9.56 23.68
C HIS A 66 17.75 8.68 24.29
N ILE A 67 18.96 8.69 23.72
CA ILE A 67 20.11 7.95 24.25
C ILE A 67 20.46 8.39 25.67
N LYS A 68 20.46 9.70 26.00
CA LYS A 68 20.65 10.17 27.38
C LYS A 68 19.58 9.62 28.33
N LYS A 69 18.31 9.58 27.91
CA LYS A 69 17.18 9.13 28.72
C LYS A 69 17.18 7.62 28.96
N THR A 70 17.71 6.82 28.02
CA THR A 70 17.92 5.37 28.23
C THR A 70 19.17 5.10 29.08
N ARG A 71 20.23 5.90 28.94
CA ARG A 71 21.52 5.69 29.63
C ARG A 71 21.47 5.94 31.14
N SER A 72 20.51 6.74 31.63
CA SER A 72 20.34 6.98 33.08
C SER A 72 19.67 5.85 33.85
N LYS A 73 19.36 4.71 33.21
CA LYS A 73 18.75 3.52 33.83
C LYS A 73 19.62 2.26 33.76
N MET A 74 20.84 2.34 33.23
CA MET A 74 21.69 1.16 33.06
C MET A 74 23.17 1.52 33.28
N GLU A 75 23.60 1.47 34.54
CA GLU A 75 25.03 1.45 34.87
C GLU A 75 25.59 0.07 34.52
N GLY A 76 26.26 0.01 33.38
CA GLY A 76 27.00 -1.15 32.90
C GLY A 76 28.21 -0.69 32.09
N PRO A 77 29.28 -1.50 32.00
CA PRO A 77 30.53 -1.09 31.39
C PRO A 77 30.35 -0.65 29.93
N ALA A 78 31.08 0.38 29.53
CA ALA A 78 30.77 1.18 28.35
C ALA A 78 30.86 0.39 27.03
N VAL A 79 29.71 -0.05 26.51
CA VAL A 79 29.53 -0.53 25.12
C VAL A 79 29.59 0.66 24.14
N SER A 80 30.71 1.39 24.14
CA SER A 80 31.00 2.51 23.24
C SER A 80 32.00 2.17 22.13
N LYS A 81 32.31 0.87 21.96
CA LYS A 81 33.11 0.33 20.83
C LYS A 81 32.39 -0.76 20.01
N GLY A 82 31.11 -1.03 20.29
CA GLY A 82 30.34 -2.12 19.65
C GLY A 82 29.37 -1.69 18.55
N ALA A 83 29.53 -0.48 17.98
CA ALA A 83 28.58 0.10 17.02
C ALA A 83 29.25 0.79 15.82
N GLU A 84 30.52 0.50 15.57
CA GLU A 84 31.00 0.53 14.18
C GLU A 84 30.37 -0.68 13.48
N PRO A 85 29.93 -0.56 12.22
CA PRO A 85 29.76 -1.74 11.38
C PRO A 85 31.07 -2.54 11.42
N LEU A 86 31.02 -3.86 11.19
CA LEU A 86 32.25 -4.63 10.98
C LEU A 86 32.86 -4.22 9.63
N ALA A 87 33.48 -3.05 9.60
CA ALA A 87 34.32 -2.54 8.55
C ALA A 87 35.66 -3.26 8.69
N VAL A 88 35.65 -4.54 8.28
CA VAL A 88 36.87 -5.24 7.89
C VAL A 88 37.60 -4.30 6.94
N ALA A 89 38.86 -4.03 7.24
CA ALA A 89 39.61 -2.88 6.73
C ALA A 89 40.07 -3.09 5.27
N GLY A 90 39.09 -3.23 4.36
CA GLY A 90 39.28 -3.36 2.92
C GLY A 90 39.10 -2.01 2.22
N GLU A 91 39.81 -1.86 1.09
CA GLU A 91 39.65 -0.73 0.18
C GLU A 91 38.19 -0.62 -0.33
N PRO A 92 37.65 0.61 -0.54
CA PRO A 92 36.29 0.77 -1.03
C PRO A 92 36.12 0.18 -2.44
N LEU A 93 35.31 -0.89 -2.55
CA LEU A 93 34.95 -1.47 -3.84
C LEU A 93 34.27 -0.43 -4.75
N GLU A 94 34.75 -0.35 -6.00
CA GLU A 94 34.27 0.59 -7.02
C GLU A 94 32.78 0.39 -7.32
N LYS A 95 31.96 1.39 -7.02
CA LYS A 95 30.49 1.27 -7.14
C LYS A 95 29.97 1.40 -8.58
N GLU A 96 30.80 1.95 -9.46
CA GLU A 96 30.43 2.33 -10.83
C GLU A 96 30.39 1.12 -11.76
N ALA A 97 31.37 0.19 -11.63
CA ALA A 97 31.38 -1.08 -12.35
C ALA A 97 30.08 -1.90 -12.15
N ARG A 98 29.53 -1.88 -10.93
CA ARG A 98 28.26 -2.53 -10.60
C ARG A 98 27.07 -1.95 -11.36
N GLU A 99 27.03 -0.65 -11.66
CA GLU A 99 25.91 -0.06 -12.39
C GLU A 99 25.78 -0.61 -13.81
N LEU A 100 26.90 -1.00 -14.43
CA LEU A 100 26.90 -1.59 -15.78
C LEU A 100 26.16 -2.94 -15.82
N PHE A 101 26.27 -3.75 -14.77
CA PHE A 101 25.50 -5.00 -14.66
C PHE A 101 23.99 -4.79 -14.46
N VAL A 102 23.58 -3.62 -13.94
CA VAL A 102 22.16 -3.32 -13.61
C VAL A 102 21.46 -2.56 -14.74
N LYS A 103 22.16 -1.66 -15.43
CA LYS A 103 21.61 -0.75 -16.45
C LYS A 103 22.17 -0.99 -17.86
N GLY A 104 23.34 -1.61 -17.99
CA GLY A 104 24.03 -1.82 -19.25
C GLY A 104 23.45 -2.97 -20.07
N THR A 105 23.84 -3.03 -21.34
CA THR A 105 23.46 -4.10 -22.25
C THR A 105 24.48 -5.24 -22.24
N MET A 106 24.09 -6.40 -22.79
CA MET A 106 25.01 -7.53 -22.98
C MET A 106 26.21 -7.18 -23.88
N ALA A 107 26.11 -6.14 -24.74
CA ALA A 107 27.24 -5.65 -25.52
C ALA A 107 28.23 -4.87 -24.64
N ASP A 108 27.73 -4.01 -23.75
CA ASP A 108 28.56 -3.21 -22.85
C ASP A 108 29.35 -4.12 -21.88
N ILE A 109 28.71 -5.19 -21.39
CA ILE A 109 29.35 -6.21 -20.55
C ILE A 109 30.47 -6.95 -21.30
N ARG A 110 30.29 -7.25 -22.59
CA ARG A 110 31.34 -7.88 -23.42
C ARG A 110 32.51 -6.93 -23.66
N ASN A 111 32.23 -5.66 -23.91
CA ASN A 111 33.27 -4.66 -24.18
C ASN A 111 34.16 -4.38 -22.95
N HIS A 112 33.59 -4.43 -21.74
CA HIS A 112 34.31 -4.19 -20.47
C HIS A 112 34.55 -5.48 -19.66
N PHE A 113 34.52 -6.64 -20.32
CA PHE A 113 34.50 -7.94 -19.65
C PHE A 113 35.64 -8.13 -18.65
N GLN A 114 36.86 -7.76 -19.02
CA GLN A 114 38.04 -7.98 -18.17
C GLN A 114 37.98 -7.16 -16.88
N ASP A 115 37.53 -5.91 -16.96
CA ASP A 115 37.41 -5.01 -15.80
C ASP A 115 36.28 -5.48 -14.87
N LEU A 116 35.13 -5.84 -15.45
CA LEU A 116 33.97 -6.35 -14.73
C LEU A 116 34.25 -7.68 -14.01
N MET A 117 34.94 -8.61 -14.66
CA MET A 117 35.31 -9.89 -14.03
C MET A 117 36.40 -9.70 -12.96
N SER A 118 37.30 -8.73 -13.14
CA SER A 118 38.27 -8.34 -12.10
C SER A 118 37.57 -7.73 -10.89
N TYR A 119 36.54 -6.89 -11.11
CA TYR A 119 35.66 -6.38 -10.05
C TYR A 119 34.93 -7.52 -9.31
N CYS A 120 34.32 -8.47 -10.03
CA CYS A 120 33.67 -9.64 -9.42
C CYS A 120 34.64 -10.50 -8.60
N ALA A 121 35.87 -10.70 -9.07
CA ALA A 121 36.89 -11.44 -8.33
C ALA A 121 37.29 -10.74 -7.01
N ARG A 122 37.43 -9.41 -7.03
CA ARG A 122 37.70 -8.60 -5.82
C ARG A 122 36.52 -8.63 -4.84
N ASP A 123 35.28 -8.62 -5.32
CA ASP A 123 34.07 -8.70 -4.47
C ASP A 123 33.94 -10.07 -3.76
N VAL A 124 34.29 -11.16 -4.46
CA VAL A 124 34.39 -12.50 -3.86
C VAL A 124 35.53 -12.58 -2.84
N GLN A 125 36.69 -11.99 -3.13
CA GLN A 125 37.81 -11.91 -2.18
C GLN A 125 37.41 -11.13 -0.92
N ALA A 126 36.83 -9.94 -1.06
CA ALA A 126 36.36 -9.14 0.07
C ALA A 126 35.28 -9.88 0.89
N THR A 127 34.39 -10.63 0.23
CA THR A 127 33.40 -11.47 0.91
C THR A 127 34.05 -12.59 1.73
N HIS A 128 35.14 -13.18 1.24
CA HIS A 128 35.93 -14.17 1.98
C HIS A 128 36.65 -13.57 3.19
N GLU A 129 37.30 -12.42 3.03
CA GLU A 129 37.95 -11.68 4.13
C GLU A 129 36.93 -11.30 5.22
N VAL A 130 35.76 -10.79 4.83
CA VAL A 130 34.65 -10.50 5.74
C VAL A 130 34.15 -11.75 6.46
N PHE A 131 34.06 -12.88 5.77
CA PHE A 131 33.66 -14.16 6.36
C PHE A 131 34.66 -14.69 7.40
N GLN A 132 35.97 -14.56 7.14
CA GLN A 132 37.03 -15.00 8.06
C GLN A 132 36.94 -14.29 9.42
N GLU A 133 36.66 -12.98 9.43
CA GLU A 133 36.47 -12.20 10.65
C GLU A 133 35.09 -12.45 11.31
N GLN A 134 34.04 -12.63 10.51
CA GLN A 134 32.68 -12.80 11.05
C GLN A 134 32.41 -14.19 11.63
N LEU A 135 33.02 -15.27 11.11
CA LEU A 135 32.72 -16.63 11.55
C LEU A 135 33.08 -16.89 13.03
N PRO A 136 34.28 -16.52 13.53
CA PRO A 136 34.62 -16.68 14.94
C PRO A 136 33.67 -15.91 15.85
N LEU A 137 33.39 -14.65 15.52
CA LEU A 137 32.47 -13.79 16.27
C LEU A 137 31.03 -14.33 16.27
N PHE A 138 30.58 -14.90 15.15
CA PHE A 138 29.28 -15.58 15.09
C PHE A 138 29.24 -16.80 16.01
N MET A 139 30.29 -17.64 16.01
CA MET A 139 30.36 -18.84 16.83
C MET A 139 30.47 -18.51 18.33
N GLU A 140 31.20 -17.46 18.71
CA GLU A 140 31.22 -16.95 20.09
C GLU A 140 29.83 -16.44 20.52
N ARG A 141 29.15 -15.70 19.64
CA ARG A 141 27.85 -15.08 19.93
C ARG A 141 26.65 -16.04 19.81
N CYS A 142 26.84 -17.17 19.15
CA CYS A 142 25.86 -18.22 18.87
C CYS A 142 26.48 -19.62 19.03
N PRO A 143 26.98 -20.01 20.21
CA PRO A 143 27.82 -21.20 20.39
C PRO A 143 27.09 -22.53 20.18
N HIS A 144 25.75 -22.53 20.20
CA HIS A 144 24.98 -23.76 20.07
C HIS A 144 24.88 -24.21 18.60
N PRO A 145 25.36 -25.44 18.24
CA PRO A 145 25.53 -25.86 16.85
C PRO A 145 24.21 -25.96 16.07
N VAL A 146 23.08 -26.17 16.74
CA VAL A 146 21.75 -26.19 16.10
C VAL A 146 21.40 -24.82 15.49
N THR A 147 21.92 -23.71 16.02
CA THR A 147 21.71 -22.37 15.43
C THR A 147 22.32 -22.30 14.03
N PHE A 148 23.56 -22.77 13.90
CA PHE A 148 24.30 -22.80 12.64
C PHE A 148 23.68 -23.80 11.66
N ALA A 149 23.35 -25.01 12.12
CA ALA A 149 22.68 -26.02 11.30
C ALA A 149 21.30 -25.54 10.79
N GLY A 150 20.49 -24.93 11.65
CA GLY A 150 19.19 -24.35 11.29
C GLY A 150 19.31 -23.27 10.22
N MET A 151 20.28 -22.35 10.34
CA MET A 151 20.55 -21.36 9.30
C MET A 151 20.91 -22.00 7.95
N LEU A 152 21.71 -23.07 7.93
CA LEU A 152 22.07 -23.76 6.69
C LEU A 152 20.88 -24.42 6.00
N GLU A 153 19.94 -25.02 6.75
CA GLU A 153 18.72 -25.61 6.20
C GLU A 153 17.70 -24.55 5.76
N MET A 154 17.54 -23.46 6.52
CA MET A 154 16.69 -22.32 6.11
C MET A 154 17.16 -21.68 4.80
N GLY A 155 18.48 -21.67 4.55
CA GLY A 155 19.09 -21.18 3.30
C GLY A 155 18.80 -22.02 2.05
N VAL A 156 18.24 -23.24 2.19
CA VAL A 156 17.89 -24.12 1.06
C VAL A 156 16.37 -24.30 0.85
N SER A 157 15.55 -23.34 1.32
CA SER A 157 14.11 -23.30 1.08
C SER A 157 13.71 -23.50 -0.40
N TYR A 158 12.59 -24.19 -0.63
CA TYR A 158 12.14 -24.64 -1.94
C TYR A 158 10.60 -24.63 -2.00
N LEU A 159 10.03 -24.04 -3.04
CA LEU A 159 8.58 -24.01 -3.25
C LEU A 159 8.24 -24.63 -4.61
N PRO A 160 7.64 -25.84 -4.66
CA PRO A 160 7.20 -26.43 -5.92
C PRO A 160 5.98 -25.66 -6.46
N VAL A 161 5.92 -25.50 -7.77
CA VAL A 161 4.80 -24.87 -8.49
C VAL A 161 4.52 -25.62 -9.79
N ASN A 162 3.33 -25.43 -10.35
CA ASN A 162 2.94 -25.97 -11.65
C ASN A 162 2.35 -24.87 -12.55
N GLY A 163 1.82 -25.23 -13.72
CA GLY A 163 1.20 -24.32 -14.67
C GLY A 163 0.14 -23.36 -14.08
N ASN A 164 -0.51 -23.73 -12.97
CA ASN A 164 -1.46 -22.86 -12.27
C ASN A 164 -0.83 -21.55 -11.80
N TRP A 165 0.49 -21.47 -11.60
CA TRP A 165 1.18 -20.22 -11.24
C TRP A 165 0.98 -19.12 -12.30
N LYS A 166 1.13 -19.46 -13.59
CA LYS A 166 0.94 -18.50 -14.71
C LYS A 166 -0.51 -18.04 -14.74
N ARG A 167 -1.44 -19.01 -14.73
CA ARG A 167 -2.88 -18.76 -14.70
C ARG A 167 -3.29 -17.87 -13.53
N TYR A 168 -2.78 -18.12 -12.33
CA TYR A 168 -3.06 -17.30 -11.15
C TYR A 168 -2.58 -15.86 -11.29
N LEU A 169 -1.39 -15.63 -11.87
CA LEU A 169 -0.90 -14.28 -12.15
C LEU A 169 -1.84 -13.55 -13.14
N ASP A 170 -2.22 -14.23 -14.22
CA ASP A 170 -3.06 -13.67 -15.28
C ASP A 170 -4.50 -13.42 -14.80
N ASP A 171 -5.13 -14.40 -14.14
CA ASP A 171 -6.48 -14.31 -13.57
C ASP A 171 -6.55 -13.20 -12.50
N ALA A 172 -5.59 -13.15 -11.56
CA ALA A 172 -5.56 -12.13 -10.50
C ALA A 172 -5.28 -10.72 -11.06
N GLN A 173 -4.43 -10.59 -12.07
CA GLN A 173 -4.18 -9.32 -12.75
C GLN A 173 -5.40 -8.88 -13.59
N GLY A 174 -6.07 -9.80 -14.27
CA GLY A 174 -7.30 -9.55 -15.02
C GLY A 174 -8.41 -9.01 -14.12
N ILE A 175 -8.72 -9.73 -13.03
CA ILE A 175 -9.71 -9.32 -12.03
C ILE A 175 -9.34 -7.96 -11.42
N TYR A 176 -8.06 -7.73 -11.08
CA TYR A 176 -7.60 -6.44 -10.58
C TYR A 176 -7.89 -5.29 -11.57
N GLU A 177 -7.64 -5.51 -12.86
CA GLU A 177 -7.89 -4.50 -13.89
C GLU A 177 -9.38 -4.27 -14.16
N GLU A 178 -10.20 -5.32 -14.12
CA GLU A 178 -11.66 -5.22 -14.25
C GLU A 178 -12.26 -4.43 -13.08
N LEU A 179 -11.90 -4.77 -11.85
CA LEU A 179 -12.31 -4.02 -10.66
C LEU A 179 -11.80 -2.56 -10.71
N GLN A 180 -10.58 -2.30 -11.16
CA GLN A 180 -10.09 -0.93 -11.41
C GLN A 180 -10.94 -0.18 -12.46
N LYS A 181 -11.40 -0.85 -13.53
CA LYS A 181 -12.30 -0.27 -14.53
C LYS A 181 -13.69 -0.01 -13.95
N GLU A 182 -14.25 -0.95 -13.17
CA GLU A 182 -15.54 -0.83 -12.49
C GLU A 182 -15.56 0.32 -11.47
N MET A 183 -14.52 0.42 -10.64
CA MET A 183 -14.34 1.50 -9.67
C MET A 183 -14.24 2.86 -10.37
N LYS A 184 -13.44 2.98 -11.43
CA LYS A 184 -13.36 4.21 -12.23
C LYS A 184 -14.71 4.58 -12.84
N LYS A 185 -15.48 3.61 -13.36
CA LYS A 185 -16.85 3.84 -13.86
C LYS A 185 -17.80 4.33 -12.76
N SER A 186 -17.73 3.74 -11.57
CA SER A 186 -18.53 4.18 -10.41
C SER A 186 -18.17 5.61 -9.96
N LEU A 187 -16.88 5.95 -9.95
CA LEU A 187 -16.41 7.32 -9.69
C LEU A 187 -16.84 8.32 -10.77
N MET A 188 -16.80 7.93 -12.06
CA MET A 188 -17.32 8.74 -13.16
C MET A 188 -18.83 8.99 -13.01
N ASN A 189 -19.61 7.97 -12.63
CA ASN A 189 -21.05 8.11 -12.38
C ASN A 189 -21.33 9.07 -11.22
N LEU A 190 -20.59 8.94 -10.10
CA LEU A 190 -20.71 9.86 -8.96
C LEU A 190 -20.37 11.30 -9.34
N ALA A 191 -19.32 11.50 -10.15
CA ALA A 191 -18.94 12.82 -10.65
C ALA A 191 -19.99 13.41 -11.61
N ASN A 192 -20.51 12.62 -12.54
CA ASN A 192 -21.60 13.03 -13.44
C ASN A 192 -22.86 13.43 -12.64
N ALA A 193 -23.21 12.66 -11.61
CA ALA A 193 -24.33 12.97 -10.72
C ALA A 193 -24.06 14.23 -9.87
N ALA A 194 -22.81 14.47 -9.44
CA ALA A 194 -22.43 15.72 -8.80
C ALA A 194 -22.56 16.91 -9.77
N CYS A 195 -22.09 16.79 -11.02
CA CYS A 195 -22.25 17.85 -12.04
C CYS A 195 -23.72 18.25 -12.30
N GLN A 196 -24.70 17.39 -12.02
CA GLN A 196 -26.11 17.76 -12.09
C GLN A 196 -26.49 18.79 -11.01
N LEU A 197 -25.85 18.77 -9.83
CA LEU A 197 -26.09 19.71 -8.72
C LEU A 197 -25.64 21.15 -9.01
N LEU A 198 -24.93 21.39 -10.11
CA LEU A 198 -24.65 22.73 -10.62
C LEU A 198 -25.94 23.43 -11.11
N HIS A 199 -26.96 22.65 -11.52
CA HIS A 199 -28.27 23.21 -11.83
C HIS A 199 -28.96 23.61 -10.52
N GLU A 200 -29.52 24.82 -10.49
CA GLU A 200 -30.23 25.39 -9.33
C GLU A 200 -29.34 25.56 -8.08
N ASP A 201 -28.01 25.61 -8.23
CA ASP A 201 -27.03 25.77 -7.14
C ASP A 201 -27.13 24.74 -5.99
N ARG A 202 -27.75 23.58 -6.24
CA ARG A 202 -28.06 22.54 -5.24
C ARG A 202 -26.85 21.94 -4.55
N TYR A 203 -25.65 22.18 -5.06
CA TYR A 203 -24.39 21.81 -4.40
C TYR A 203 -24.17 22.57 -3.08
N LYS A 204 -24.77 23.76 -2.91
CA LYS A 204 -24.65 24.59 -1.69
C LYS A 204 -25.27 23.93 -0.46
N ASP A 205 -26.33 23.14 -0.65
CA ASP A 205 -26.99 22.37 0.42
C ASP A 205 -26.26 21.06 0.76
N ASP A 206 -25.22 20.68 0.00
CA ASP A 206 -24.58 19.38 0.10
C ASP A 206 -23.37 19.38 1.06
N PRO A 207 -23.40 18.66 2.19
CA PRO A 207 -22.34 18.72 3.21
C PRO A 207 -20.93 18.34 2.75
N TRP A 208 -20.78 17.66 1.61
CA TRP A 208 -19.47 17.26 1.07
C TRP A 208 -18.99 18.13 -0.09
N LEU A 209 -19.86 18.92 -0.73
CA LEU A 209 -19.58 19.58 -2.01
C LEU A 209 -19.79 21.10 -2.01
N TRP A 210 -20.36 21.66 -0.92
CA TRP A 210 -20.62 23.10 -0.76
C TRP A 210 -19.36 23.97 -0.81
N ASP A 211 -18.21 23.44 -0.38
CA ASP A 211 -16.91 24.11 -0.22
C ASP A 211 -15.96 23.90 -1.41
N LEU A 212 -16.46 23.41 -2.55
CA LEU A 212 -15.69 23.19 -3.76
C LEU A 212 -15.80 24.36 -4.74
N GLU A 213 -14.78 24.54 -5.58
CA GLU A 213 -14.82 25.45 -6.73
C GLU A 213 -15.64 24.81 -7.87
N TRP A 214 -16.70 25.49 -8.33
CA TRP A 214 -17.61 25.00 -9.37
C TRP A 214 -17.48 25.75 -10.71
N ASP A 215 -16.44 26.57 -10.87
CA ASP A 215 -16.22 27.40 -12.06
C ASP A 215 -16.10 26.58 -13.37
N THR A 216 -16.98 26.85 -14.32
CA THR A 216 -16.99 26.15 -15.62
C THR A 216 -15.96 26.74 -16.58
N GLN A 217 -14.94 25.97 -16.96
CA GLN A 217 -13.98 26.38 -17.99
C GLN A 217 -14.60 26.32 -19.39
N VAL A 218 -14.70 27.47 -20.07
CA VAL A 218 -15.15 27.54 -21.48
C VAL A 218 -14.07 27.00 -22.42
N PHE A 219 -14.21 25.74 -22.83
CA PHE A 219 -13.20 25.03 -23.59
C PHE A 219 -13.10 25.52 -25.05
N LYS A 220 -12.14 26.42 -25.32
CA LYS A 220 -11.83 26.84 -26.70
C LYS A 220 -11.09 25.73 -27.44
N GLN A 221 -11.81 25.01 -28.31
CA GLN A 221 -11.25 23.97 -29.17
C GLN A 221 -10.08 24.54 -30.00
N LYS A 222 -8.85 24.08 -29.73
CA LYS A 222 -7.66 24.47 -30.52
C LYS A 222 -7.90 24.08 -31.98
N LYS A 223 -7.96 25.08 -32.87
CA LYS A 223 -7.89 24.84 -34.32
C LYS A 223 -6.64 24.01 -34.61
N ASN A 224 -6.80 22.95 -35.40
CA ASN A 224 -5.68 22.10 -35.82
C ASN A 224 -4.52 22.98 -36.33
N PRO A 225 -3.25 22.70 -35.96
CA PRO A 225 -2.13 23.43 -36.51
C PRO A 225 -2.13 23.24 -38.03
N GLY A 226 -2.36 24.34 -38.76
CA GLY A 226 -2.46 24.31 -40.20
C GLY A 226 -1.22 23.67 -40.80
N LYS A 227 -1.42 22.73 -41.74
CA LYS A 227 -0.32 22.07 -42.47
C LYS A 227 0.67 23.13 -42.95
N LYS A 228 1.90 23.12 -42.43
CA LYS A 228 2.99 23.97 -42.95
C LYS A 228 3.11 23.66 -44.45
N LYS A 229 2.64 24.60 -45.27
CA LYS A 229 2.68 24.49 -46.73
C LYS A 229 4.15 24.45 -47.13
N LYS A 230 4.61 23.27 -47.57
CA LYS A 230 5.98 23.07 -48.06
C LYS A 230 6.20 24.10 -49.18
N LYS A 231 7.21 24.98 -49.05
CA LYS A 231 7.60 25.87 -50.15
C LYS A 231 7.84 24.98 -51.38
N LYS A 232 7.12 25.26 -52.45
CA LYS A 232 7.49 24.83 -53.79
C LYS A 232 8.18 26.03 -54.41
N GLU A 233 9.39 25.84 -54.91
CA GLU A 233 10.07 26.86 -55.69
C GLU A 233 9.32 27.11 -57.00
N ASP A 234 9.23 28.39 -57.30
CA ASP A 234 8.95 29.14 -58.52
C ASP A 234 8.30 28.41 -59.72
N GLN A 235 7.22 29.04 -60.20
CA GLN A 235 6.81 28.97 -61.59
C GLN A 235 7.63 29.98 -62.39
N ASP A 236 7.94 29.63 -63.64
CA ASP A 236 8.12 30.61 -64.71
C ASP A 236 7.25 30.18 -65.91
N GLY A 237 6.82 31.12 -66.76
CA GLY A 237 6.15 30.80 -68.03
C GLY A 237 4.60 30.85 -68.10
N ASN A 238 4.03 32.03 -67.82
CA ASN A 238 3.05 32.72 -68.71
C ASN A 238 1.93 31.92 -69.46
N SER A 239 0.64 32.21 -69.18
CA SER A 239 -0.35 32.73 -70.18
C SER A 239 -1.84 32.71 -69.73
N LYS A 240 -2.46 33.90 -69.77
CA LYS A 240 -3.88 34.27 -70.07
C LYS A 240 -5.07 33.29 -69.82
N ALA A 241 -6.08 33.82 -69.11
CA ALA A 241 -7.51 33.43 -69.19
C ALA A 241 -8.24 34.24 -70.32
N PRO A 242 -9.59 34.28 -70.47
CA PRO A 242 -10.68 33.48 -69.86
C PRO A 242 -11.77 33.00 -70.88
N ALA A 243 -12.81 32.29 -70.41
CA ALA A 243 -14.23 32.27 -70.86
C ALA A 243 -14.92 31.02 -70.24
N GLU A 244 -15.82 31.15 -69.27
CA GLU A 244 -17.28 31.33 -69.43
C GLU A 244 -18.03 30.11 -70.01
N ALA A 245 -18.82 29.44 -69.16
CA ALA A 245 -20.30 29.47 -69.19
C ALA A 245 -20.94 28.19 -68.59
N VAL A 246 -21.92 28.39 -67.69
CA VAL A 246 -23.21 27.68 -67.54
C VAL A 246 -23.24 26.14 -67.73
N GLY A 247 -23.82 25.32 -66.84
CA GLY A 247 -24.63 25.59 -65.63
C GLY A 247 -25.65 24.45 -65.39
N SER A 248 -26.40 24.53 -64.30
CA SER A 248 -27.55 23.67 -63.93
C SER A 248 -27.32 22.15 -63.76
N ASP A 249 -27.16 21.75 -62.49
CA ASP A 249 -28.18 21.05 -61.70
C ASP A 249 -29.27 20.20 -62.41
N GLY A 250 -29.59 19.04 -61.85
CA GLY A 250 -30.60 18.11 -62.38
C GLY A 250 -30.57 16.70 -61.79
N SER A 251 -31.12 16.53 -60.58
CA SER A 251 -31.35 15.22 -59.95
C SER A 251 -32.55 14.46 -60.52
N ALA A 252 -32.50 13.12 -60.59
CA ALA A 252 -33.65 12.23 -60.35
C ALA A 252 -33.20 10.77 -60.15
N TRP A 253 -33.99 9.98 -59.41
CA TRP A 253 -33.75 8.57 -59.10
C TRP A 253 -34.79 7.70 -59.80
N GLU A 254 -34.42 6.50 -60.27
CA GLU A 254 -35.37 5.37 -60.26
C GLU A 254 -34.67 4.00 -60.27
N TRP A 255 -35.41 2.96 -59.90
CA TRP A 255 -34.92 1.62 -59.54
C TRP A 255 -35.45 0.54 -60.50
N GLN A 256 -34.98 -0.71 -60.27
CA GLN A 256 -35.43 -1.99 -60.86
C GLN A 256 -34.85 -2.25 -62.27
N GLU A 257 -34.55 -3.50 -62.68
CA GLU A 257 -34.95 -4.80 -62.13
C GLU A 257 -33.86 -5.89 -62.38
N VAL A 258 -33.99 -7.08 -61.78
CA VAL A 258 -33.03 -8.21 -61.93
C VAL A 258 -33.68 -9.35 -62.70
N PRO A 259 -33.00 -9.96 -63.69
CA PRO A 259 -32.96 -11.43 -63.68
C PRO A 259 -31.67 -12.10 -64.20
N LEU A 260 -31.28 -13.16 -63.47
CA LEU A 260 -30.68 -14.44 -63.94
C LEU A 260 -29.28 -14.46 -64.57
N ALA A 261 -28.51 -15.49 -64.17
CA ALA A 261 -27.09 -15.66 -64.48
C ALA A 261 -26.82 -16.62 -65.66
N PRO A 262 -25.73 -16.41 -66.43
CA PRO A 262 -25.04 -17.43 -67.23
C PRO A 262 -23.75 -17.94 -66.54
N PRO A 263 -23.13 -19.05 -67.03
CA PRO A 263 -22.19 -19.86 -66.26
C PRO A 263 -20.73 -19.39 -66.23
N ALA A 264 -19.94 -20.00 -65.34
CA ALA A 264 -18.59 -19.61 -64.98
C ALA A 264 -17.53 -19.71 -66.11
N PRO A 265 -16.63 -18.71 -66.26
CA PRO A 265 -15.38 -18.85 -67.01
C PRO A 265 -14.31 -19.61 -66.21
N GLY A 266 -13.35 -20.21 -66.92
CA GLY A 266 -12.22 -20.96 -66.34
C GLY A 266 -11.13 -20.10 -65.68
N PRO A 267 -10.05 -20.73 -65.18
CA PRO A 267 -9.03 -20.05 -64.36
C PRO A 267 -8.24 -18.98 -65.15
N PRO A 268 -8.06 -17.76 -64.60
CA PRO A 268 -7.22 -16.72 -65.18
C PRO A 268 -5.72 -17.09 -65.19
N ARG A 269 -4.96 -16.43 -66.08
CA ARG A 269 -3.49 -16.55 -66.20
C ARG A 269 -2.76 -15.67 -65.18
N GLU A 270 -1.46 -15.91 -65.03
CA GLU A 270 -0.56 -15.32 -64.01
C GLU A 270 -0.42 -13.78 -64.09
N ASP A 271 -0.94 -13.15 -65.15
CA ASP A 271 -0.86 -11.71 -65.42
C ASP A 271 -1.77 -10.83 -64.52
N GLU A 272 -2.70 -11.41 -63.72
CA GLU A 272 -3.56 -10.64 -62.79
C GLU A 272 -2.98 -10.43 -61.37
N GLU A 273 -1.84 -11.04 -61.01
CA GLU A 273 -1.31 -11.00 -59.63
C GLU A 273 -0.72 -9.65 -59.18
N LEU A 274 -0.57 -8.68 -60.09
CA LEU A 274 -0.01 -7.35 -59.79
C LEU A 274 -1.05 -6.30 -59.35
N LYS A 275 -2.35 -6.61 -59.40
CA LYS A 275 -3.38 -5.74 -58.80
C LYS A 275 -3.65 -6.17 -57.37
N ALA A 276 -3.34 -5.29 -56.41
CA ALA A 276 -3.71 -5.51 -55.01
C ALA A 276 -5.21 -5.85 -54.92
N PRO A 277 -5.61 -6.98 -54.31
CA PRO A 277 -6.98 -7.46 -54.39
C PRO A 277 -7.94 -6.42 -53.82
N ALA A 278 -9.16 -6.35 -54.34
CA ALA A 278 -10.15 -5.34 -53.94
C ALA A 278 -10.41 -5.31 -52.42
N SER A 279 -10.24 -6.46 -51.74
CA SER A 279 -10.26 -6.58 -50.28
C SER A 279 -9.18 -5.75 -49.58
N ARG A 280 -7.98 -5.63 -50.16
CA ARG A 280 -6.83 -4.88 -49.62
C ARG A 280 -7.01 -3.38 -49.80
N VAL A 281 -7.49 -2.95 -50.97
CA VAL A 281 -7.89 -1.55 -51.23
C VAL A 281 -9.04 -1.15 -50.29
N ARG A 282 -10.04 -2.02 -50.12
CA ARG A 282 -11.14 -1.80 -49.18
C ARG A 282 -10.67 -1.80 -47.72
N LEU A 283 -9.67 -2.61 -47.36
CA LEU A 283 -9.04 -2.61 -46.02
C LEU A 283 -8.27 -1.31 -45.75
N ASP A 284 -7.54 -0.79 -46.72
CA ASP A 284 -6.79 0.46 -46.58
C ASP A 284 -7.73 1.68 -46.52
N SER A 285 -8.80 1.68 -47.31
CA SER A 285 -9.91 2.64 -47.17
C SER A 285 -10.61 2.51 -45.80
N LEU A 286 -10.74 1.29 -45.27
CA LEU A 286 -11.22 1.06 -43.90
C LEU A 286 -10.27 1.64 -42.85
N LYS A 287 -8.94 1.48 -43.00
CA LYS A 287 -7.94 2.10 -42.11
C LYS A 287 -8.02 3.64 -42.14
N GLU A 288 -8.27 4.24 -43.30
CA GLU A 288 -8.53 5.68 -43.40
C GLU A 288 -9.81 6.08 -42.66
N THR A 289 -10.90 5.29 -42.76
CA THR A 289 -12.11 5.54 -41.94
C THR A 289 -11.92 5.25 -40.45
N VAL A 290 -10.99 4.38 -40.04
CA VAL A 290 -10.61 4.19 -38.62
C VAL A 290 -9.96 5.45 -38.04
N ALA A 291 -9.30 6.28 -38.86
CA ALA A 291 -8.85 7.61 -38.45
C ALA A 291 -9.98 8.66 -38.33
N LEU A 292 -11.14 8.39 -38.95
CA LEU A 292 -12.36 9.20 -38.86
C LEU A 292 -13.33 8.70 -37.77
N GLN A 293 -13.23 7.44 -37.33
CA GLN A 293 -13.93 7.01 -36.13
C GLN A 293 -13.47 7.85 -34.92
N PRO A 294 -14.39 8.17 -33.98
CA PRO A 294 -14.01 8.88 -32.78
C PRO A 294 -13.01 8.02 -32.00
N LYS A 295 -11.74 8.48 -31.97
CA LYS A 295 -10.66 7.84 -31.22
C LYS A 295 -11.15 7.56 -29.81
N ARG A 296 -11.22 6.27 -29.45
CA ARG A 296 -11.69 5.71 -28.17
C ARG A 296 -11.47 6.71 -27.03
N LEU A 297 -12.55 7.36 -26.57
CA LEU A 297 -12.57 8.53 -25.67
C LEU A 297 -11.35 8.64 -24.73
N GLN A 298 -10.28 9.25 -25.24
CA GLN A 298 -9.00 9.39 -24.54
C GLN A 298 -8.74 10.87 -24.28
N HIS A 299 -8.87 11.22 -23.00
CA HIS A 299 -8.24 12.38 -22.38
C HIS A 299 -8.51 13.74 -23.04
N LEU A 300 -9.79 14.13 -23.07
CA LEU A 300 -10.16 15.54 -22.96
C LEU A 300 -9.83 16.02 -21.53
N PRO A 301 -9.06 17.12 -21.34
CA PRO A 301 -8.93 17.76 -20.04
C PRO A 301 -10.32 18.18 -19.54
N GLY A 302 -10.68 17.83 -18.31
CA GLY A 302 -12.00 18.09 -17.73
C GLY A 302 -13.04 16.98 -17.94
N HIS A 303 -12.77 15.91 -18.71
CA HIS A 303 -13.67 14.75 -18.70
C HIS A 303 -13.55 14.01 -17.35
N PRO A 304 -14.66 13.55 -16.73
CA PRO A 304 -14.65 12.70 -15.52
C PRO A 304 -13.79 11.42 -15.61
N GLY A 305 -13.31 11.08 -16.81
CA GLY A 305 -12.44 9.92 -17.07
C GLY A 305 -11.05 9.99 -16.43
N LEU A 306 -10.66 11.15 -15.90
CA LEU A 306 -9.42 11.36 -15.16
C LEU A 306 -9.55 11.07 -13.65
N ILE A 307 -10.76 10.81 -13.14
CA ILE A 307 -11.01 10.68 -11.70
C ILE A 307 -10.37 9.40 -11.14
N SER A 308 -9.68 9.55 -10.01
CA SER A 308 -8.99 8.47 -9.30
C SER A 308 -8.97 8.71 -7.80
N LEU A 309 -8.79 7.64 -7.00
CA LEU A 309 -8.71 7.72 -5.53
C LEU A 309 -7.57 8.64 -5.00
N GLN A 310 -6.64 9.06 -5.85
CA GLN A 310 -5.57 10.00 -5.49
C GLN A 310 -6.03 11.46 -5.50
N MET A 311 -7.16 11.79 -6.13
CA MET A 311 -7.66 13.16 -6.19
C MET A 311 -8.35 13.54 -4.87
N ARG A 312 -8.05 14.75 -4.36
CA ARG A 312 -8.64 15.27 -3.12
C ARG A 312 -10.18 15.36 -3.17
N VAL A 313 -10.77 15.50 -4.35
CA VAL A 313 -12.22 15.57 -4.54
C VAL A 313 -12.91 14.20 -4.38
N THR A 314 -12.19 13.09 -4.54
CA THR A 314 -12.81 11.75 -4.59
C THR A 314 -13.47 11.28 -3.29
N PRO A 315 -12.88 11.49 -2.09
CA PRO A 315 -13.57 11.24 -0.81
C PRO A 315 -14.90 11.99 -0.66
N LYS A 316 -14.96 13.23 -1.18
CA LYS A 316 -16.16 14.07 -1.17
C LYS A 316 -17.22 13.60 -2.17
N LEU A 317 -16.83 13.27 -3.41
CA LEU A 317 -17.73 12.65 -4.40
C LEU A 317 -18.30 11.31 -3.95
N MET A 318 -17.52 10.53 -3.20
CA MET A 318 -17.97 9.28 -2.56
C MET A 318 -18.79 9.50 -1.29
N ARG A 319 -18.91 10.75 -0.82
CA ARG A 319 -19.58 11.15 0.43
C ARG A 319 -19.12 10.31 1.62
N LEU A 320 -17.81 10.19 1.79
CA LEU A 320 -17.25 9.42 2.90
C LEU A 320 -17.55 10.11 4.24
N ALA A 321 -17.97 9.32 5.21
CA ALA A 321 -18.25 9.72 6.57
C ALA A 321 -17.37 8.93 7.56
N TRP A 322 -16.97 9.59 8.64
CA TRP A 322 -16.34 8.99 9.81
C TRP A 322 -17.35 8.98 10.95
N ASP A 323 -17.79 7.79 11.37
CA ASP A 323 -18.83 7.56 12.37
C ASP A 323 -20.13 8.40 12.15
N GLY A 324 -20.49 8.60 10.88
CA GLY A 324 -21.66 9.38 10.45
C GLY A 324 -21.38 10.86 10.16
N PHE A 325 -20.22 11.39 10.56
CA PHE A 325 -19.80 12.77 10.28
C PHE A 325 -19.12 12.90 8.90
N PRO A 326 -19.43 13.91 8.07
CA PRO A 326 -18.86 14.05 6.74
C PRO A 326 -17.36 14.36 6.78
N LEU A 327 -16.56 13.69 5.93
CA LEU A 327 -15.16 14.02 5.75
C LEU A 327 -14.96 15.38 5.06
N HIS A 328 -14.05 16.18 5.61
CA HIS A 328 -13.63 17.47 5.09
C HIS A 328 -12.09 17.56 5.04
N TYR A 329 -11.55 18.40 4.15
CA TYR A 329 -10.11 18.59 3.98
C TYR A 329 -9.73 20.03 4.31
N SER A 330 -8.96 20.21 5.38
CA SER A 330 -8.34 21.48 5.75
C SER A 330 -6.94 21.58 5.15
N GLU A 331 -6.54 22.74 4.64
CA GLU A 331 -5.19 22.94 4.10
C GLU A 331 -4.09 22.78 5.15
N LYS A 332 -4.36 23.20 6.40
CA LYS A 332 -3.41 23.14 7.52
C LYS A 332 -3.32 21.74 8.12
N HIS A 333 -4.47 21.14 8.43
CA HIS A 333 -4.56 19.89 9.21
C HIS A 333 -4.80 18.63 8.37
N GLY A 334 -5.03 18.77 7.06
CA GLY A 334 -5.33 17.67 6.15
C GLY A 334 -6.75 17.14 6.32
N TRP A 335 -6.92 15.81 6.17
CA TRP A 335 -8.22 15.17 6.27
C TRP A 335 -8.73 15.08 7.72
N GLY A 336 -10.00 15.42 7.90
CA GLY A 336 -10.76 15.33 9.13
C GLY A 336 -12.25 15.15 8.85
N TYR A 337 -13.09 15.36 9.87
CA TYR A 337 -14.55 15.28 9.79
C TYR A 337 -15.21 16.44 10.57
N LEU A 338 -16.45 16.75 10.20
CA LEU A 338 -17.21 17.88 10.74
C LEU A 338 -18.27 17.41 11.74
N VAL A 339 -18.13 17.84 12.99
CA VAL A 339 -19.07 17.57 14.09
C VAL A 339 -19.91 18.83 14.33
N PRO A 340 -21.24 18.78 14.27
CA PRO A 340 -22.08 19.98 14.42
C PRO A 340 -22.06 20.52 15.87
N GLY A 341 -22.73 21.66 16.11
CA GLY A 341 -22.89 22.23 17.45
C GLY A 341 -21.87 23.32 17.84
N ARG A 342 -21.12 23.86 16.88
CA ARG A 342 -20.26 25.03 17.10
C ARG A 342 -21.10 26.31 17.12
N GLN A 343 -21.34 26.88 18.31
CA GLN A 343 -22.24 28.03 18.50
C GLN A 343 -21.55 29.41 18.49
N ASP A 344 -20.25 29.47 18.79
CA ASP A 344 -19.45 30.72 18.82
C ASP A 344 -19.40 31.43 17.47
N ASN A 345 -19.38 30.67 16.37
CA ASN A 345 -19.17 31.19 15.01
C ASN A 345 -20.43 31.24 14.15
N LEU A 346 -21.61 31.19 14.77
CA LEU A 346 -22.91 31.42 14.12
C LEU A 346 -23.23 32.93 14.10
N LEU A 347 -22.45 33.72 13.34
CA LEU A 347 -22.71 35.15 13.19
C LEU A 347 -24.00 35.41 12.39
N ALA A 348 -24.74 36.44 12.82
CA ALA A 348 -25.96 36.86 12.17
C ALA A 348 -25.66 37.72 10.93
N ALA A 349 -26.34 37.40 9.83
CA ALA A 349 -26.18 37.94 8.47
C ALA A 349 -24.86 37.52 7.75
N PRO A 350 -24.95 36.93 6.53
CA PRO A 350 -23.77 36.65 5.72
C PRO A 350 -23.19 37.95 5.15
N SER A 351 -21.87 38.11 5.20
CA SER A 351 -21.18 39.09 4.36
C SER A 351 -21.00 38.50 2.96
N GLU A 352 -21.15 39.32 1.91
CA GLU A 352 -21.08 38.87 0.51
C GLU A 352 -19.68 38.44 0.04
N ALA A 353 -18.69 38.40 0.95
CA ALA A 353 -17.28 38.14 0.67
C ALA A 353 -16.84 36.69 0.94
N GLU A 354 -17.64 35.90 1.66
CA GLU A 354 -17.39 34.49 1.92
C GLU A 354 -18.45 33.61 1.22
N GLY A 355 -18.09 32.36 0.90
CA GLY A 355 -18.91 31.45 0.10
C GLY A 355 -20.22 31.00 0.77
N PRO A 356 -20.95 30.05 0.17
CA PRO A 356 -22.19 29.53 0.75
C PRO A 356 -21.95 29.01 2.19
N PRO A 357 -22.80 29.37 3.17
CA PRO A 357 -22.60 28.97 4.56
C PRO A 357 -22.75 27.45 4.73
N CYS A 358 -21.92 26.85 5.57
CA CYS A 358 -21.91 25.40 5.78
C CYS A 358 -23.29 24.87 6.23
N PRO A 359 -23.81 23.78 5.60
CA PRO A 359 -25.12 23.20 5.91
C PRO A 359 -25.11 22.35 7.19
N HIS A 360 -24.67 22.93 8.32
CA HIS A 360 -24.53 22.26 9.62
C HIS A 360 -25.81 21.55 10.11
N ARG A 361 -26.99 22.08 9.78
CA ARG A 361 -28.28 21.43 10.10
C ARG A 361 -28.50 20.12 9.34
N VAL A 362 -28.01 20.03 8.11
CA VAL A 362 -28.04 18.80 7.30
C VAL A 362 -27.06 17.79 7.88
N ILE A 363 -25.89 18.22 8.34
CA ILE A 363 -24.90 17.38 9.03
C ILE A 363 -25.50 16.79 10.32
N GLU A 364 -26.17 17.61 11.12
CA GLU A 364 -26.85 17.15 12.34
C GLU A 364 -27.97 16.14 12.04
N TYR A 365 -28.79 16.40 11.02
CA TYR A 365 -29.82 15.47 10.57
C TYR A 365 -29.23 14.11 10.12
N LEU A 366 -28.16 14.14 9.32
CA LEU A 366 -27.47 12.92 8.84
C LEU A 366 -26.86 12.12 10.00
N TYR A 367 -26.28 12.79 10.99
CA TYR A 367 -25.79 12.12 12.20
C TYR A 367 -26.92 11.49 13.02
N ARG A 368 -28.06 12.19 13.18
CA ARG A 368 -29.25 11.62 13.84
C ARG A 368 -29.78 10.39 13.10
N GLN A 369 -29.85 10.41 11.77
CA GLN A 369 -30.19 9.22 10.96
C GLN A 369 -29.18 8.09 11.18
N HIS A 370 -27.88 8.39 11.15
CA HIS A 370 -26.81 7.43 11.38
C HIS A 370 -26.92 6.73 12.76
N CYS A 371 -27.24 7.47 13.82
CA CYS A 371 -27.51 6.90 15.15
C CYS A 371 -28.76 6.01 15.16
N LEU A 372 -29.84 6.42 14.50
CA LEU A 372 -31.07 5.62 14.39
C LEU A 372 -30.84 4.32 13.62
N ASP A 373 -30.01 4.33 12.58
CA ASP A 373 -29.72 3.13 11.79
C ASP A 373 -28.75 2.21 12.53
N LYS A 374 -27.70 2.73 13.20
CA LYS A 374 -26.86 1.93 14.12
C LYS A 374 -27.69 1.29 15.26
N GLY A 375 -28.72 1.97 15.75
CA GLY A 375 -29.64 1.43 16.75
C GLY A 375 -30.57 0.31 16.24
N LYS A 376 -30.83 0.25 14.93
CA LYS A 376 -31.60 -0.83 14.28
C LYS A 376 -30.73 -2.00 13.80
N GLU A 377 -29.43 -1.77 13.63
CA GLU A 377 -28.44 -2.80 13.26
C GLU A 377 -28.07 -3.70 14.46
N GLN A 378 -28.48 -3.37 15.69
CA GLN A 378 -28.46 -4.31 16.82
C GLN A 378 -29.61 -5.33 16.70
N PRO A 379 -29.36 -6.62 17.00
CA PRO A 379 -30.39 -7.65 16.83
C PRO A 379 -31.56 -7.48 17.82
N PRO A 380 -32.82 -7.72 17.41
CA PRO A 380 -33.94 -7.79 18.33
C PRO A 380 -33.86 -9.10 19.12
N GLY A 381 -33.27 -9.05 20.31
CA GLY A 381 -33.05 -10.26 21.11
C GLY A 381 -32.33 -10.02 22.44
N LEU A 382 -32.94 -9.26 23.37
CA LEU A 382 -32.50 -9.23 24.76
C LEU A 382 -33.67 -9.11 25.78
N GLU A 383 -34.82 -9.71 25.48
CA GLU A 383 -35.91 -9.95 26.46
C GLU A 383 -36.00 -11.43 26.91
N ALA A 384 -35.01 -12.25 26.57
CA ALA A 384 -34.98 -13.69 26.87
C ALA A 384 -33.70 -14.14 27.60
N ALA A 385 -33.03 -13.24 28.33
CA ALA A 385 -31.81 -13.51 29.09
C ALA A 385 -31.76 -12.75 30.44
N VAL A 386 -32.93 -12.51 31.05
CA VAL A 386 -33.04 -11.83 32.36
C VAL A 386 -32.99 -12.85 33.54
N GLU A 387 -32.94 -14.15 33.25
CA GLU A 387 -32.94 -15.23 34.24
C GLU A 387 -31.84 -16.28 33.98
N ASP A 388 -30.56 -15.88 34.04
CA ASP A 388 -29.46 -16.82 34.40
C ASP A 388 -28.18 -16.16 34.98
N GLU A 389 -27.98 -14.83 34.84
CA GLU A 389 -26.80 -14.12 35.38
C GLU A 389 -26.91 -13.66 36.86
N LEU A 390 -27.80 -14.27 37.66
CA LEU A 390 -27.89 -13.98 39.10
C LEU A 390 -26.91 -14.79 39.98
N LEU A 391 -26.04 -15.63 39.39
CA LEU A 391 -25.20 -16.58 40.15
C LEU A 391 -23.73 -16.75 39.67
N VAL A 392 -23.04 -15.69 39.24
CA VAL A 392 -21.56 -15.61 39.40
C VAL A 392 -21.11 -14.19 39.79
N MET A 393 -21.27 -13.84 41.05
CA MET A 393 -20.72 -12.60 41.62
C MET A 393 -19.51 -12.90 42.51
N ASP A 394 -18.35 -13.16 41.90
CA ASP A 394 -17.03 -12.94 42.54
C ASP A 394 -15.88 -12.89 41.51
N GLY A 395 -14.76 -12.23 41.84
CA GLY A 395 -13.46 -12.55 41.22
C GLY A 395 -12.73 -11.53 40.35
N SER A 396 -13.12 -10.24 40.25
CA SER A 396 -12.29 -9.25 39.51
C SER A 396 -12.19 -7.82 40.08
N THR A 397 -12.72 -7.56 41.28
CA THR A 397 -12.50 -6.29 42.02
C THR A 397 -11.31 -6.36 42.98
N MET A 398 -10.15 -6.82 42.50
CA MET A 398 -8.87 -6.72 43.22
C MET A 398 -7.72 -6.42 42.25
N TRP A 399 -7.30 -5.15 42.18
CA TRP A 399 -5.90 -4.68 42.03
C TRP A 399 -5.82 -3.15 42.16
N GLN A 400 -6.41 -2.55 43.22
CA GLN A 400 -6.10 -1.16 43.60
C GLN A 400 -6.43 -0.80 45.07
N LYS A 401 -5.97 -1.60 46.04
CA LYS A 401 -5.79 -1.18 47.44
C LYS A 401 -4.89 -2.13 48.22
N GLY A 402 -4.16 -1.59 49.20
CA GLY A 402 -3.03 -2.23 49.88
C GLY A 402 -1.71 -1.85 49.19
N GLU A 403 -0.70 -1.29 49.86
CA GLU A 403 -0.51 -0.90 51.27
C GLU A 403 0.15 0.51 51.25
N GLU A 404 0.21 1.32 52.31
CA GLU A 404 0.44 0.99 53.72
C GLU A 404 0.01 2.17 54.60
N GLY A 405 -0.36 1.90 55.85
CA GLY A 405 -0.55 2.94 56.87
C GLY A 405 -0.13 2.41 58.24
N ARG A 406 0.72 3.17 58.95
CA ARG A 406 1.01 3.02 60.38
C ARG A 406 1.36 4.38 60.99
N GLU A 407 0.88 4.60 62.21
CA GLU A 407 0.95 5.86 62.98
C GLU A 407 2.20 5.92 63.90
N GLU A 408 2.23 6.93 64.80
CA GLU A 408 3.26 7.35 65.80
C GLU A 408 4.08 8.61 65.39
N VAL A 409 4.28 9.65 66.21
CA VAL A 409 3.66 10.03 67.52
C VAL A 409 3.71 11.58 67.74
N ASP A 410 2.89 12.07 68.68
CA ASP A 410 2.71 13.42 69.26
C ASP A 410 3.70 14.62 69.09
N MET A 411 3.08 15.80 68.86
CA MET A 411 3.14 17.06 69.65
C MET A 411 4.32 18.08 69.56
N GLU A 412 3.92 19.35 69.31
CA GLU A 412 4.54 20.67 69.59
C GLU A 412 5.95 21.07 69.09
N GLU A 413 6.03 22.04 68.14
CA GLU A 413 6.50 23.41 68.48
C GLU A 413 6.21 24.49 67.39
N LYS A 414 5.61 25.61 67.84
CA LYS A 414 5.81 27.01 67.42
C LYS A 414 5.80 27.42 65.93
N MET A 415 4.60 27.78 65.46
CA MET A 415 4.20 29.18 65.19
C MET A 415 5.24 30.14 64.54
N GLY A 416 5.10 30.40 63.24
CA GLY A 416 5.75 31.52 62.56
C GLY A 416 5.47 31.63 61.06
N LYS A 417 4.88 32.76 60.62
CA LYS A 417 4.66 33.19 59.21
C LYS A 417 3.58 32.45 58.40
N ALA A 418 2.34 32.54 58.87
CA ALA A 418 1.18 32.50 57.99
C ALA A 418 0.75 33.95 57.65
N ASP A 419 1.40 34.59 56.67
CA ASP A 419 0.86 35.79 56.00
C ASP A 419 1.60 36.08 54.66
N GLN A 420 1.37 35.23 53.65
CA GLN A 420 1.73 35.52 52.25
C GLN A 420 1.18 34.53 51.20
N THR A 421 0.75 33.32 51.58
CA THR A 421 0.34 32.28 50.62
C THR A 421 -1.12 32.37 50.13
N LEU A 422 -1.98 33.09 50.84
CA LEU A 422 -3.43 33.17 50.54
C LEU A 422 -3.81 34.15 49.41
N VAL A 423 -2.85 34.83 48.79
CA VAL A 423 -3.08 35.75 47.65
C VAL A 423 -2.70 35.10 46.31
N GLN A 424 -2.06 33.93 46.33
CA GLN A 424 -1.62 33.23 45.12
C GLN A 424 -2.66 32.23 44.59
N GLU A 425 -3.43 31.58 45.48
CA GLU A 425 -4.36 30.50 45.09
C GLU A 425 -5.70 31.02 44.49
N GLU A 426 -6.15 32.23 44.84
CA GLU A 426 -7.30 32.86 44.17
C GLU A 426 -6.97 33.44 42.78
N ALA A 427 -5.68 33.60 42.45
CA ALA A 427 -5.23 34.14 41.15
C ALA A 427 -5.14 33.06 40.06
N ASP A 428 -4.80 31.82 40.41
CA ASP A 428 -4.62 30.71 39.44
C ASP A 428 -5.94 30.05 38.97
N GLU A 429 -7.08 30.32 39.63
CA GLU A 429 -8.40 30.01 39.05
C GLU A 429 -8.83 30.99 37.94
N LEU A 430 -8.17 32.15 37.80
CA LEU A 430 -8.58 33.21 36.88
C LEU A 430 -7.91 33.19 35.50
N TRP A 431 -7.11 32.17 35.16
CA TRP A 431 -6.51 32.01 33.83
C TRP A 431 -6.73 30.62 33.19
N LYS A 432 -7.98 30.15 33.19
CA LYS A 432 -8.43 29.18 32.16
C LYS A 432 -8.76 29.97 30.89
N PRO A 433 -8.14 29.68 29.72
CA PRO A 433 -8.55 30.28 28.46
C PRO A 433 -10.05 30.07 28.22
N ALA A 434 -10.75 31.09 27.71
CA ALA A 434 -12.19 31.02 27.41
C ALA A 434 -12.54 29.92 26.37
N GLU A 435 -11.53 29.36 25.72
CA GLU A 435 -11.54 28.35 24.67
C GLU A 435 -12.07 26.98 25.10
N ALA A 436 -12.08 26.67 26.41
CA ALA A 436 -12.53 25.37 26.92
C ALA A 436 -14.06 25.20 27.02
N LYS A 437 -14.86 26.26 26.85
CA LYS A 437 -16.30 26.25 27.10
C LYS A 437 -17.18 25.81 25.92
N SER A 438 -16.63 25.63 24.72
CA SER A 438 -17.40 25.38 23.50
C SER A 438 -17.17 24.01 22.84
N GLN A 439 -16.27 23.19 23.40
CA GLN A 439 -16.00 21.82 22.92
C GLN A 439 -17.26 20.93 23.00
N PRO A 440 -17.58 20.12 21.98
CA PRO A 440 -18.78 19.27 21.99
C PRO A 440 -18.63 18.14 23.01
N SER A 441 -19.43 18.17 24.07
CA SER A 441 -19.39 17.20 25.19
C SER A 441 -19.71 15.75 24.79
N TYR A 442 -20.38 15.56 23.64
CA TYR A 442 -20.84 14.26 23.17
C TYR A 442 -19.86 13.56 22.21
N HIS A 443 -18.74 14.21 21.84
CA HIS A 443 -17.80 13.65 20.85
C HIS A 443 -16.33 13.81 21.27
N HIS A 444 -15.62 12.68 21.38
CA HIS A 444 -14.23 12.61 21.80
C HIS A 444 -13.35 12.17 20.62
N GLY A 445 -12.42 13.02 20.18
CA GLY A 445 -11.57 12.75 19.02
C GLY A 445 -10.35 13.67 18.96
N ASN A 446 -9.55 13.58 17.88
CA ASN A 446 -8.38 14.44 17.70
C ASN A 446 -8.81 15.87 17.28
N GLY A 447 -8.97 16.75 18.26
CA GLY A 447 -9.49 18.11 18.11
C GLY A 447 -10.28 18.52 19.36
N PRO A 448 -11.12 19.59 19.28
CA PRO A 448 -11.42 20.39 18.09
C PRO A 448 -10.27 21.34 17.71
N TYR A 449 -10.12 21.61 16.42
CA TYR A 449 -9.18 22.62 15.92
C TYR A 449 -9.90 23.94 15.64
N ASN A 450 -9.79 24.88 16.57
CA ASN A 450 -10.53 26.15 16.56
C ASN A 450 -10.22 27.03 15.33
N ASP A 451 -9.02 26.90 14.75
CA ASP A 451 -8.55 27.67 13.60
C ASP A 451 -9.15 27.25 12.25
N VAL A 452 -9.89 26.13 12.23
CA VAL A 452 -10.79 25.75 11.13
C VAL A 452 -12.18 26.30 11.46
N ASN A 453 -12.40 27.55 11.07
CA ASN A 453 -13.67 28.25 11.29
C ASN A 453 -14.71 27.87 10.23
N ILE A 454 -15.49 26.82 10.50
CA ILE A 454 -16.64 26.44 9.68
C ILE A 454 -17.92 26.76 10.47
N PRO A 455 -18.84 27.60 9.94
CA PRO A 455 -20.06 27.97 10.65
C PRO A 455 -20.87 26.75 11.10
N GLY A 456 -21.18 26.68 12.40
CA GLY A 456 -21.98 25.60 13.00
C GLY A 456 -21.25 24.26 13.23
N CYS A 457 -20.00 24.09 12.77
CA CYS A 457 -19.25 22.83 12.89
C CYS A 457 -17.86 22.96 13.54
N TRP A 458 -17.50 21.93 14.31
CA TRP A 458 -16.15 21.64 14.80
C TRP A 458 -15.41 20.73 13.83
N PHE A 459 -14.13 21.04 13.58
CA PHE A 459 -13.24 20.16 12.81
C PHE A 459 -12.42 19.26 13.74
N PHE A 460 -12.51 17.96 13.51
CA PHE A 460 -11.66 16.94 14.13
C PHE A 460 -10.82 16.26 13.06
N LYS A 461 -9.52 16.08 13.31
CA LYS A 461 -8.56 15.50 12.37
C LYS A 461 -8.65 13.97 12.38
N LEU A 462 -8.47 13.33 11.24
CA LEU A 462 -8.44 11.86 11.18
C LEU A 462 -7.23 11.31 11.95
N PRO A 463 -7.39 10.21 12.70
CA PRO A 463 -6.28 9.58 13.41
C PRO A 463 -5.23 9.07 12.43
N HIS A 464 -3.97 9.46 12.66
CA HIS A 464 -2.85 9.01 11.84
C HIS A 464 -2.42 7.59 12.25
N LYS A 465 -1.76 6.84 11.34
CA LYS A 465 -1.31 5.44 11.54
C LYS A 465 -0.71 5.14 12.92
N ALA A 466 0.11 6.04 13.46
CA ALA A 466 0.78 5.86 14.76
C ALA A 466 -0.17 5.89 15.98
N THR A 467 -1.38 6.43 15.82
CA THR A 467 -2.47 6.42 16.83
C THR A 467 -3.44 5.25 16.67
N LEU A 468 -3.37 4.51 15.54
CA LEU A 468 -4.24 3.37 15.23
C LEU A 468 -3.64 2.01 15.63
N THR A 469 -2.41 2.00 16.16
CA THR A 469 -1.74 0.80 16.69
C THR A 469 -1.68 0.87 18.22
N PRO A 470 -2.06 -0.18 18.97
CA PRO A 470 -2.15 -0.16 20.44
C PRO A 470 -0.79 -0.13 21.19
N LEU A 471 0.29 0.27 20.52
CA LEU A 471 1.62 0.39 21.11
C LEU A 471 1.82 1.82 21.64
N TRP A 472 1.64 2.01 22.94
CA TRP A 472 1.63 3.28 23.70
C TRP A 472 2.95 4.09 23.73
N LEU A 473 3.77 4.06 22.66
CA LEU A 473 5.13 4.63 22.63
C LEU A 473 5.41 5.67 21.53
N LEU A 474 4.43 6.06 20.71
CA LEU A 474 4.52 7.26 19.86
C LEU A 474 3.37 8.24 20.15
N LYS A 475 3.58 9.15 21.11
CA LYS A 475 2.70 10.32 21.33
C LYS A 475 2.67 11.28 20.13
N ASP A 476 3.69 11.23 19.26
CA ASP A 476 3.92 12.17 18.16
C ASP A 476 3.10 11.84 16.89
N GLY A 477 2.19 10.86 16.95
CA GLY A 477 1.35 10.48 15.83
C GLY A 477 0.33 11.55 15.42
N ASN A 478 -0.15 12.32 16.40
CA ASN A 478 -1.32 13.19 16.30
C ASN A 478 -1.13 14.41 15.38
N ASP A 479 0.10 14.90 15.28
CA ASP A 479 0.47 16.09 14.50
C ASP A 479 0.62 15.78 13.00
N ASN A 480 0.80 14.52 12.62
CA ASN A 480 0.98 14.14 11.22
C ASN A 480 -0.35 14.13 10.44
N ASN A 481 -0.38 14.75 9.26
CA ASN A 481 -1.58 14.84 8.44
C ASN A 481 -1.83 13.54 7.67
N VAL A 482 -3.09 13.10 7.63
CA VAL A 482 -3.50 11.97 6.80
C VAL A 482 -3.45 12.37 5.32
N GLY A 483 -2.70 11.62 4.51
CA GLY A 483 -2.55 11.92 3.08
C GLY A 483 -3.73 11.47 2.22
N SER A 484 -4.35 10.33 2.53
CA SER A 484 -5.53 9.82 1.82
C SER A 484 -6.35 8.90 2.74
N PRO A 485 -7.69 9.05 2.80
CA PRO A 485 -8.56 8.15 3.57
C PRO A 485 -8.68 6.74 2.93
N PHE A 486 -8.20 6.54 1.70
CA PHE A 486 -8.16 5.22 1.03
C PHE A 486 -6.88 4.42 1.31
N ALA A 487 -6.02 4.90 2.22
CA ALA A 487 -4.77 4.25 2.56
C ALA A 487 -4.98 2.89 3.25
N LYS A 488 -3.97 1.99 3.16
CA LYS A 488 -4.02 0.65 3.76
C LYS A 488 -4.36 0.69 5.26
N ASP A 489 -3.95 1.75 5.94
CA ASP A 489 -4.09 1.89 7.39
C ASP A 489 -5.53 2.17 7.85
N PHE A 490 -6.42 2.57 6.92
CA PHE A 490 -7.86 2.74 7.17
C PHE A 490 -8.71 1.53 6.75
N LEU A 491 -8.10 0.46 6.24
CA LEU A 491 -8.84 -0.77 5.89
C LEU A 491 -9.57 -1.39 7.09
N PRO A 492 -9.05 -1.39 8.34
CA PRO A 492 -9.80 -1.86 9.50
C PRO A 492 -11.07 -1.01 9.74
N GLN A 493 -10.97 0.32 9.62
CA GLN A 493 -12.09 1.23 9.80
C GLN A 493 -13.12 1.15 8.65
N MET A 494 -12.70 0.66 7.48
CA MET A 494 -13.61 0.27 6.40
C MET A 494 -14.23 -1.12 6.63
N GLU A 495 -13.62 -1.98 7.45
CA GLU A 495 -14.12 -3.31 7.84
C GLU A 495 -15.09 -3.23 9.03
N ASP A 496 -14.84 -2.36 10.02
CA ASP A 496 -15.70 -2.13 11.19
C ASP A 496 -16.85 -1.12 10.96
N GLY A 497 -16.88 -0.47 9.79
CA GLY A 497 -17.93 0.48 9.40
C GLY A 497 -17.76 1.92 9.91
N THR A 498 -16.68 2.23 10.64
CA THR A 498 -16.35 3.59 11.09
C THR A 498 -16.13 4.53 9.92
N LEU A 499 -15.44 4.09 8.87
CA LEU A 499 -15.24 4.83 7.62
C LEU A 499 -16.11 4.23 6.50
N ARG A 500 -17.28 4.82 6.28
CA ARG A 500 -18.26 4.37 5.27
C ARG A 500 -18.71 5.47 4.31
N ALA A 501 -19.19 5.10 3.13
CA ALA A 501 -19.90 6.02 2.25
C ALA A 501 -21.30 6.32 2.81
N ALA A 502 -21.81 7.54 2.62
CA ALA A 502 -23.13 7.92 3.11
C ALA A 502 -24.26 7.04 2.55
N VAL A 503 -25.28 6.79 3.39
CA VAL A 503 -26.40 5.88 3.12
C VAL A 503 -27.13 6.25 1.82
N GLY A 504 -27.55 5.25 1.05
CA GLY A 504 -28.32 5.42 -0.18
C GLY A 504 -27.50 5.64 -1.47
N ARG A 505 -26.17 5.56 -1.44
CA ARG A 505 -25.30 5.73 -2.62
C ARG A 505 -24.49 4.45 -2.96
N THR A 506 -25.12 3.51 -3.66
CA THR A 506 -24.54 2.22 -4.09
C THR A 506 -23.15 2.34 -4.74
N HIS A 507 -22.93 3.32 -5.63
CA HIS A 507 -21.64 3.54 -6.28
C HIS A 507 -20.50 3.94 -5.32
N GLY A 508 -20.81 4.63 -4.22
CA GLY A 508 -19.82 5.05 -3.22
C GLY A 508 -19.35 3.85 -2.39
N THR A 509 -20.30 3.10 -1.83
CA THR A 509 -20.03 1.85 -1.10
C THR A 509 -19.28 0.84 -1.98
N ARG A 510 -19.75 0.63 -3.21
CA ARG A 510 -19.13 -0.29 -4.16
C ARG A 510 -17.69 0.10 -4.52
N ALA A 511 -17.41 1.39 -4.73
CA ALA A 511 -16.03 1.85 -4.99
C ALA A 511 -15.11 1.66 -3.77
N LEU A 512 -15.65 1.75 -2.55
CA LEU A 512 -14.92 1.50 -1.30
C LEU A 512 -14.62 0.00 -1.11
N GLU A 513 -15.60 -0.87 -1.36
CA GLU A 513 -15.43 -2.35 -1.43
C GLU A 513 -14.36 -2.74 -2.44
N ILE A 514 -14.43 -2.19 -3.65
CA ILE A 514 -13.45 -2.49 -4.69
C ILE A 514 -12.05 -2.05 -4.27
N ASN A 515 -11.89 -0.86 -3.67
CA ASN A 515 -10.59 -0.43 -3.13
C ASN A 515 -10.07 -1.40 -2.05
N LYS A 516 -10.94 -1.95 -1.20
CA LYS A 516 -10.59 -3.01 -0.23
C LYS A 516 -10.10 -4.27 -0.95
N MET A 517 -10.87 -4.78 -1.91
CA MET A 517 -10.56 -6.00 -2.67
C MET A 517 -9.21 -5.94 -3.40
N ILE A 518 -8.91 -4.81 -4.04
CA ILE A 518 -7.68 -4.64 -4.83
C ILE A 518 -6.48 -4.16 -4.00
N SER A 519 -6.67 -3.77 -2.74
CA SER A 519 -5.59 -3.19 -1.91
C SER A 519 -4.47 -4.19 -1.60
N PHE A 520 -4.75 -5.49 -1.53
CA PHE A 520 -3.70 -6.50 -1.41
C PHE A 520 -2.87 -6.55 -2.71
N TRP A 521 -3.48 -6.88 -3.84
CA TRP A 521 -2.81 -7.01 -5.14
C TRP A 521 -2.06 -5.74 -5.56
N ARG A 522 -2.63 -4.55 -5.37
CA ARG A 522 -1.98 -3.26 -5.65
C ARG A 522 -0.59 -3.16 -4.99
N ASN A 523 -0.47 -3.66 -3.76
CA ASN A 523 0.77 -3.63 -2.98
C ASN A 523 1.64 -4.89 -3.18
N ALA A 524 1.06 -6.00 -3.64
CA ALA A 524 1.71 -7.32 -3.69
C ALA A 524 2.16 -7.75 -5.09
N HIS A 525 1.42 -7.40 -6.16
CA HIS A 525 1.64 -7.95 -7.49
C HIS A 525 3.09 -7.87 -7.94
N LYS A 526 3.78 -6.72 -7.79
CA LYS A 526 5.18 -6.58 -8.22
C LYS A 526 6.15 -7.59 -7.60
N ARG A 527 5.99 -7.92 -6.31
CA ARG A 527 6.87 -8.88 -5.62
C ARG A 527 6.49 -10.34 -5.89
N ILE A 528 5.24 -10.58 -6.27
CA ILE A 528 4.72 -11.90 -6.68
C ILE A 528 5.12 -12.17 -8.14
N SER A 529 4.88 -11.23 -9.05
CA SER A 529 5.20 -11.37 -10.48
C SER A 529 6.70 -11.32 -10.77
N SER A 530 7.53 -10.79 -9.86
CA SER A 530 8.99 -10.84 -9.96
C SER A 530 9.62 -12.14 -9.44
N GLN A 531 8.82 -13.10 -8.96
CA GLN A 531 9.37 -14.40 -8.52
C GLN A 531 9.90 -15.18 -9.73
N MET A 532 11.14 -15.68 -9.62
CA MET A 532 11.76 -16.44 -10.70
C MET A 532 11.37 -17.92 -10.61
N VAL A 533 10.49 -18.33 -11.52
CA VAL A 533 10.09 -19.73 -11.72
C VAL A 533 11.02 -20.40 -12.71
N VAL A 534 11.49 -21.60 -12.40
CA VAL A 534 12.17 -22.48 -13.35
C VAL A 534 11.34 -23.73 -13.57
N TRP A 535 10.99 -23.98 -14.83
CA TRP A 535 10.27 -25.18 -15.27
C TRP A 535 11.26 -26.31 -15.55
N LEU A 536 10.94 -27.52 -15.07
CA LEU A 536 11.76 -28.71 -15.20
C LEU A 536 11.29 -29.56 -16.37
N LYS A 537 12.23 -30.06 -17.18
CA LYS A 537 11.92 -30.98 -18.26
C LYS A 537 11.68 -32.39 -17.70
N LYS A 538 10.94 -33.23 -18.43
CA LYS A 538 10.69 -34.65 -18.09
C LYS A 538 11.95 -35.45 -17.71
N GLY A 539 13.09 -35.18 -18.34
CA GLY A 539 14.38 -35.82 -18.01
C GLY A 539 15.06 -35.31 -16.72
N GLU A 540 14.61 -34.18 -16.18
CA GLU A 540 15.08 -33.56 -14.94
C GLU A 540 14.17 -33.90 -13.75
N LEU A 541 12.97 -34.42 -14.01
CA LEU A 541 12.00 -34.87 -13.00
C LEU A 541 12.36 -36.26 -12.45
N PRO A 542 12.16 -36.52 -11.14
CA PRO A 542 12.33 -37.85 -10.55
C PRO A 542 11.41 -38.90 -11.20
N ARG A 543 11.88 -40.16 -11.26
CA ARG A 543 11.08 -41.31 -11.73
C ARG A 543 9.81 -41.57 -10.91
N VAL A 544 9.75 -41.07 -9.68
CA VAL A 544 8.54 -41.12 -8.82
C VAL A 544 7.43 -40.24 -9.41
N VAL A 545 7.79 -39.05 -9.92
CA VAL A 545 6.85 -38.13 -10.56
C VAL A 545 6.41 -38.68 -11.92
N THR A 546 7.37 -38.97 -12.80
CA THR A 546 7.10 -39.33 -14.21
C THR A 546 6.47 -40.72 -14.43
N ARG A 547 6.25 -41.48 -13.35
CA ARG A 547 5.52 -42.76 -13.35
C ARG A 547 4.22 -42.72 -12.55
N HIS A 548 3.88 -41.58 -11.95
CA HIS A 548 2.63 -41.43 -11.21
C HIS A 548 1.43 -41.45 -12.17
N PRO A 549 0.28 -42.04 -11.81
CA PRO A 549 -0.92 -42.01 -12.65
C PRO A 549 -1.36 -40.59 -13.03
N ASP A 550 -1.27 -39.65 -12.08
CA ASP A 550 -1.67 -38.25 -12.27
C ASP A 550 -0.57 -37.36 -12.91
N TYR A 551 0.48 -37.94 -13.49
CA TYR A 551 1.50 -37.18 -14.23
C TYR A 551 1.04 -36.93 -15.67
N ASN A 552 1.01 -35.66 -16.06
CA ASN A 552 0.71 -35.22 -17.42
C ASN A 552 1.97 -34.60 -18.05
N GLU A 553 2.32 -34.97 -19.28
CA GLU A 553 3.48 -34.41 -19.99
C GLU A 553 3.19 -33.02 -20.61
N GLU A 554 1.91 -32.64 -20.74
CA GLU A 554 1.50 -31.30 -21.15
C GLU A 554 1.52 -30.28 -20.00
N ASP A 555 1.55 -30.74 -18.74
CA ASP A 555 1.57 -29.86 -17.57
C ASP A 555 2.99 -29.35 -17.28
N ASP A 556 3.09 -28.03 -17.04
CA ASP A 556 4.28 -27.40 -16.51
C ASP A 556 4.52 -27.82 -15.05
N TYR A 557 5.67 -28.43 -14.75
CA TYR A 557 6.16 -28.63 -13.37
C TYR A 557 7.43 -27.82 -13.13
N GLY A 558 7.52 -27.13 -12.00
CA GLY A 558 8.65 -26.26 -11.71
C GLY A 558 8.79 -25.93 -10.23
N ALA A 559 9.64 -24.96 -9.94
CA ALA A 559 9.81 -24.44 -8.59
C ALA A 559 10.21 -22.97 -8.57
N ILE A 560 10.01 -22.36 -7.40
CA ILE A 560 10.50 -21.05 -7.00
C ILE A 560 11.46 -21.26 -5.83
N LEU A 561 12.58 -20.54 -5.82
CA LEU A 561 13.52 -20.51 -4.71
C LEU A 561 13.40 -19.15 -3.99
N PRO A 562 12.75 -19.10 -2.81
CA PRO A 562 12.61 -17.85 -2.07
C PRO A 562 13.97 -17.31 -1.63
N GLN A 563 14.15 -15.99 -1.73
CA GLN A 563 15.39 -15.32 -1.35
C GLN A 563 15.43 -15.04 0.17
N VAL A 564 15.46 -16.12 0.96
CA VAL A 564 15.41 -16.06 2.43
C VAL A 564 16.74 -15.59 3.00
N VAL A 565 16.73 -14.42 3.64
CA VAL A 565 17.81 -13.96 4.54
C VAL A 565 17.61 -14.66 5.88
N THR A 566 18.44 -15.65 6.19
CA THR A 566 18.21 -16.61 7.27
C THR A 566 18.17 -15.98 8.66
N ALA A 567 18.93 -14.90 8.88
CA ALA A 567 18.86 -14.06 10.08
C ALA A 567 18.76 -12.57 9.69
N GLY A 568 17.69 -12.18 8.99
CA GLY A 568 17.50 -10.80 8.50
C GLY A 568 17.09 -9.77 9.56
N THR A 569 16.82 -10.19 10.80
CA THR A 569 16.42 -9.34 11.94
C THR A 569 17.37 -9.52 13.13
N ILE A 570 17.38 -8.55 14.05
CA ILE A 570 18.11 -8.63 15.33
C ILE A 570 17.65 -9.80 16.20
N THR A 571 16.36 -10.14 16.14
CA THR A 571 15.80 -11.34 16.78
C THR A 571 16.13 -12.63 16.02
N ARG A 572 16.99 -12.54 15.00
CA ARG A 572 17.50 -13.63 14.16
C ARG A 572 16.42 -14.39 13.38
N ARG A 573 15.20 -13.86 13.30
CA ARG A 573 14.17 -14.38 12.41
C ARG A 573 14.56 -14.17 10.95
N ALA A 574 14.20 -15.14 10.13
CA ALA A 574 14.31 -15.05 8.68
C ALA A 574 13.49 -13.89 8.11
N VAL A 575 13.96 -13.35 6.99
CA VAL A 575 13.26 -12.31 6.23
C VAL A 575 13.21 -12.70 4.76
N GLU A 576 12.00 -12.72 4.21
CA GLU A 576 11.74 -12.76 2.78
C GLU A 576 10.43 -11.96 2.55
N PRO A 577 10.40 -11.02 1.58
CA PRO A 577 9.31 -10.04 1.49
C PRO A 577 7.98 -10.57 0.94
N THR A 578 7.88 -11.79 0.44
CA THR A 578 6.76 -12.28 -0.39
C THR A 578 6.00 -13.42 0.25
N TRP A 579 6.72 -14.50 0.56
CA TRP A 579 6.26 -15.78 1.09
C TRP A 579 6.19 -15.75 2.62
N LEU A 580 7.22 -15.24 3.30
CA LEU A 580 7.18 -15.06 4.76
C LEU A 580 6.25 -13.91 5.20
N THR A 581 5.73 -13.11 4.26
CA THR A 581 4.66 -12.13 4.50
C THR A 581 3.32 -12.50 3.87
N ALA A 582 3.21 -13.71 3.30
CA ALA A 582 1.98 -14.16 2.65
C ALA A 582 0.85 -14.29 3.68
N SER A 583 -0.22 -13.53 3.49
CA SER A 583 -1.46 -13.68 4.26
C SER A 583 -2.15 -15.00 3.92
N ASN A 584 -3.10 -15.40 4.76
CA ASN A 584 -4.04 -16.46 4.39
C ASN A 584 -5.03 -15.95 3.33
N ALA A 585 -5.58 -16.91 2.60
CA ALA A 585 -6.71 -16.76 1.68
C ALA A 585 -7.84 -15.92 2.29
N ARG A 586 -8.41 -15.00 1.50
CA ARG A 586 -9.64 -14.28 1.84
C ARG A 586 -10.40 -13.95 0.56
N ALA A 587 -11.67 -14.38 0.50
CA ALA A 587 -12.57 -14.13 -0.63
C ALA A 587 -12.76 -12.63 -0.95
N ASP A 588 -12.55 -11.74 0.02
CA ASP A 588 -12.66 -10.29 -0.15
C ASP A 588 -11.36 -9.62 -0.62
N ARG A 589 -10.32 -10.36 -1.05
CA ARG A 589 -9.01 -9.83 -1.45
C ARG A 589 -8.41 -10.56 -2.64
N VAL A 590 -8.24 -9.84 -3.76
CA VAL A 590 -7.65 -10.36 -5.01
C VAL A 590 -6.20 -10.81 -4.78
N GLY A 591 -5.89 -12.03 -5.20
CA GLY A 591 -4.56 -12.64 -5.09
C GLY A 591 -4.11 -12.94 -3.66
N SER A 592 -5.04 -13.07 -2.71
CA SER A 592 -4.72 -13.56 -1.35
C SER A 592 -4.38 -15.05 -1.31
N GLU A 593 -4.81 -15.81 -2.34
CA GLU A 593 -4.60 -17.26 -2.53
C GLU A 593 -3.14 -17.68 -2.83
N LEU A 594 -2.15 -16.78 -2.69
CA LEU A 594 -0.75 -17.01 -3.05
C LEU A 594 -0.16 -18.32 -2.49
N LYS A 595 -0.53 -18.69 -1.26
CA LYS A 595 -0.05 -19.93 -0.62
C LYS A 595 -0.54 -21.19 -1.33
N ALA A 596 -1.76 -21.18 -1.89
CA ALA A 596 -2.34 -22.32 -2.59
C ALA A 596 -1.69 -22.61 -3.95
N MET A 597 -0.86 -21.70 -4.45
CA MET A 597 -0.06 -21.90 -5.67
C MET A 597 1.23 -22.67 -5.44
N VAL A 598 1.60 -22.93 -4.17
CA VAL A 598 2.66 -23.89 -3.84
C VAL A 598 2.06 -25.29 -3.98
N GLN A 599 2.32 -25.92 -5.13
CA GLN A 599 1.71 -27.20 -5.50
C GLN A 599 2.81 -28.22 -5.80
N VAL A 600 2.81 -29.31 -5.05
CA VAL A 600 3.75 -30.43 -5.21
C VAL A 600 3.49 -31.20 -6.50
N PRO A 601 4.53 -31.75 -7.15
CA PRO A 601 4.36 -32.67 -8.25
C PRO A 601 3.76 -34.00 -7.78
N PRO A 602 3.11 -34.78 -8.67
CA PRO A 602 2.58 -36.11 -8.38
C PRO A 602 3.60 -37.03 -7.66
N GLY A 603 3.11 -37.80 -6.68
CA GLY A 603 3.94 -38.65 -5.83
C GLY A 603 4.68 -37.94 -4.68
N TYR A 604 4.46 -36.64 -4.49
CA TYR A 604 4.97 -35.86 -3.33
C TYR A 604 3.80 -35.22 -2.56
N SER A 605 4.04 -34.94 -1.27
CA SER A 605 3.11 -34.25 -0.38
C SER A 605 3.86 -33.26 0.50
N LEU A 606 3.26 -32.11 0.80
CA LEU A 606 3.77 -31.19 1.81
C LEU A 606 3.26 -31.64 3.19
N VAL A 607 4.20 -31.96 4.09
CA VAL A 607 3.90 -32.26 5.49
C VAL A 607 4.40 -31.09 6.33
N GLY A 608 3.52 -30.53 7.15
CA GLY A 608 3.82 -29.43 8.06
C GLY A 608 2.74 -29.35 9.14
N ALA A 609 3.08 -28.67 10.23
CA ALA A 609 2.16 -28.34 11.31
C ALA A 609 2.38 -26.87 11.68
N ASP A 610 1.32 -26.17 12.07
CA ASP A 610 1.45 -24.90 12.78
C ASP A 610 1.61 -25.19 14.27
N VAL A 611 2.35 -24.35 14.98
CA VAL A 611 2.54 -24.46 16.44
C VAL A 611 1.90 -23.23 17.05
N ASP A 612 0.60 -23.35 17.32
CA ASP A 612 -0.20 -22.29 17.92
C ASP A 612 0.49 -21.72 19.15
N SER A 613 0.55 -20.38 19.22
CA SER A 613 1.05 -19.68 20.40
C SER A 613 2.50 -20.02 20.81
N GLN A 614 3.36 -20.51 19.90
CA GLN A 614 4.76 -20.88 20.21
C GLN A 614 5.49 -19.83 21.06
N GLU A 615 5.33 -18.54 20.74
CA GLU A 615 5.96 -17.43 21.46
C GLU A 615 5.40 -17.22 22.87
N LEU A 616 4.08 -17.36 23.03
CA LEU A 616 3.40 -17.25 24.32
C LEU A 616 3.74 -18.45 25.21
N TRP A 617 3.80 -19.66 24.66
CA TRP A 617 4.18 -20.86 25.40
C TRP A 617 5.63 -20.78 25.91
N ILE A 618 6.57 -20.31 25.09
CA ILE A 618 7.95 -20.05 25.54
C ILE A 618 7.97 -19.01 26.67
N ALA A 619 7.18 -17.94 26.56
CA ALA A 619 7.11 -16.91 27.60
C ALA A 619 6.50 -17.43 28.92
N ALA A 620 5.43 -18.23 28.83
CA ALA A 620 4.76 -18.89 29.95
C ALA A 620 5.73 -19.83 30.69
N VAL A 621 6.32 -20.79 29.97
CA VAL A 621 7.30 -21.74 30.52
C VAL A 621 8.51 -21.03 31.14
N LEU A 622 9.02 -19.95 30.54
CA LEU A 622 10.12 -19.17 31.12
C LEU A 622 9.72 -18.45 32.42
N GLY A 623 8.50 -17.94 32.51
CA GLY A 623 7.97 -17.34 33.73
C GLY A 623 7.76 -18.38 34.82
N GLU A 624 7.02 -19.45 34.52
CA GLU A 624 6.64 -20.49 35.47
C GLU A 624 7.87 -21.27 35.99
N ALA A 625 8.84 -21.58 35.13
CA ALA A 625 10.10 -22.21 35.56
C ALA A 625 10.93 -21.32 36.50
N HIS A 626 10.76 -19.98 36.44
CA HIS A 626 11.44 -19.04 37.32
C HIS A 626 10.68 -18.76 38.63
N PHE A 627 9.34 -18.77 38.60
CA PHE A 627 8.51 -18.35 39.74
C PHE A 627 7.82 -19.50 40.49
N ALA A 628 7.32 -20.52 39.80
CA ALA A 628 6.48 -21.57 40.38
C ALA A 628 7.15 -22.96 40.42
N GLY A 629 8.09 -23.24 39.51
CA GLY A 629 8.73 -24.55 39.37
C GLY A 629 7.79 -25.67 38.89
N MET A 630 6.55 -25.31 38.54
CA MET A 630 5.48 -26.20 38.07
C MET A 630 4.78 -25.50 36.89
N HIS A 631 4.44 -26.26 35.85
CA HIS A 631 3.68 -25.74 34.69
C HIS A 631 2.18 -25.77 35.04
N GLY A 632 1.44 -24.68 34.80
CA GLY A 632 0.04 -24.55 35.24
C GLY A 632 -0.76 -23.45 34.55
#